data_AF-A0A7C3L3B4-F1
#
_entry.id   AF-A0A7C3L3B4-F1
#
_cell.length_a   1.000
_cell.length_b   1.000
_cell.length_c   1.000
_cell.angle_alpha   90.00
_cell.angle_beta   90.00
_cell.angle_gamma   90.00
#
_symmetry.space_group_name_H-M   'P 1'
#
loop_
_entity.id
_entity.type
_entity.pdbx_description
1 polymer ?
#
loop_
_entity_poly.entity_id
_entity_poly.type
_entity_poly.pdbx_seq_one_letter_code
_entity_poly.pdbx_strand_id
1 'polypeptide(L)'
;MSPYNRRWVILVVGVFFSLNTGCGQIEPEEEGTISQLNHDTFKAAIQPILDNRGCSQAGCHYRDKNDPNAGGPGGSFRIFECTGNSCTPDQLLANHDSAAGMANIANPASSKLLTKPLAEPAGGIQHLGGDLFLSTGDTDYMAILSWIQSPL
;
A
#
# COMPACT_ATOMS: atom_id res chain seq x y z
N MET A 1 53.07 54.44 17.60
CA MET A 1 51.83 54.04 16.89
C MET A 1 52.22 53.54 15.51
N SER A 2 52.02 52.24 15.28
CA SER A 2 51.99 51.51 14.00
C SER A 2 52.75 50.19 14.15
N PRO A 3 52.06 49.05 14.02
CA PRO A 3 52.72 47.86 13.51
C PRO A 3 51.87 47.23 12.41
N TYR A 4 52.35 47.29 11.17
CA TYR A 4 52.00 46.30 10.16
C TYR A 4 53.30 45.71 9.61
N ASN A 5 53.67 44.57 10.19
CA ASN A 5 54.87 43.83 9.83
C ASN A 5 54.51 42.68 8.86
N ARG A 6 54.98 42.87 7.62
CA ARG A 6 55.59 41.94 6.66
C ARG A 6 55.24 40.43 6.70
N ARG A 7 54.67 40.02 5.56
CA ARG A 7 54.70 38.73 4.83
C ARG A 7 55.72 37.67 5.27
N TRP A 8 55.25 36.42 5.30
CA TRP A 8 56.01 35.26 4.82
C TRP A 8 55.21 34.53 3.75
N VAL A 9 55.88 34.33 2.60
CA VAL A 9 55.43 33.49 1.50
C VAL A 9 55.82 32.05 1.84
N ILE A 10 54.88 31.11 1.72
CA ILE A 10 55.21 29.71 1.49
C ILE A 10 54.45 29.27 0.24
N LEU A 11 55.21 29.13 -0.84
CA LEU A 11 54.85 28.32 -2.01
C LEU A 11 54.76 26.86 -1.54
N VAL A 12 53.55 26.29 -1.53
CA VAL A 12 53.39 24.83 -1.57
C VAL A 12 52.82 24.48 -2.94
N VAL A 13 53.70 24.00 -3.78
CA VAL A 13 53.40 23.31 -5.03
C VAL A 13 52.73 21.98 -4.68
N GLY A 14 51.53 21.80 -5.22
CA GLY A 14 50.88 20.55 -5.61
C GLY A 14 51.09 19.28 -4.79
N VAL A 15 49.99 18.81 -4.19
CA VAL A 15 49.41 17.50 -4.54
C VAL A 15 47.88 17.66 -4.49
N PHE A 16 47.22 17.70 -5.66
CA PHE A 16 45.77 17.52 -5.71
C PHE A 16 45.49 16.04 -5.41
N PHE A 17 45.30 15.72 -4.13
CA PHE A 17 44.62 14.48 -3.76
C PHE A 17 43.17 14.65 -4.19
N SER A 18 42.82 14.02 -5.32
CA SER A 18 41.43 13.80 -5.69
C SER A 18 40.84 12.85 -4.67
N LEU A 19 40.35 13.40 -3.57
CA LEU A 19 39.44 12.70 -2.68
C LEU A 19 38.12 12.58 -3.44
N ASN A 20 37.95 11.47 -4.15
CA ASN A 20 36.64 10.89 -4.40
C ASN A 20 36.06 10.46 -3.05
N THR A 21 35.74 11.42 -2.18
CA THR A 21 34.76 11.22 -1.14
C THR A 21 33.44 11.39 -1.85
N GLY A 22 33.01 10.32 -2.53
CA GLY A 22 31.62 10.14 -2.86
C GLY A 22 30.87 10.10 -1.53
N CYS A 23 30.50 11.27 -1.01
CA CYS A 23 29.35 11.38 -0.14
C CYS A 23 28.17 11.03 -1.03
N GLY A 24 27.95 9.73 -1.22
CA GLY A 24 26.70 9.23 -1.73
C GLY A 24 25.63 9.94 -0.94
N GLN A 25 24.82 10.72 -1.65
CA GLN A 25 23.54 11.11 -1.11
C GLN A 25 22.88 9.79 -0.77
N ILE A 26 22.76 9.50 0.53
CA ILE A 26 21.62 8.72 0.98
C ILE A 26 20.47 9.66 0.67
N GLU A 27 19.98 9.59 -0.57
CA GLU A 27 18.61 9.97 -0.86
C GLU A 27 17.79 9.26 0.22
N PRO A 28 16.86 9.95 0.89
CA PRO A 28 15.93 9.24 1.73
C PRO A 28 15.35 8.12 0.86
N GLU A 29 15.74 6.89 1.18
CA GLU A 29 15.09 5.70 0.68
C GLU A 29 13.61 5.99 0.83
N GLU A 30 12.92 5.89 -0.29
CA GLU A 30 11.48 6.05 -0.42
C GLU A 30 10.81 5.19 0.66
N GLU A 31 10.65 5.76 1.85
CA GLU A 31 9.93 5.18 2.96
C GLU A 31 8.47 5.16 2.52
N GLY A 32 8.12 4.07 1.86
CA GLY A 32 6.76 3.67 1.64
C GLY A 32 6.12 4.25 0.39
N THR A 33 6.16 3.45 -0.69
CA THR A 33 5.01 3.20 -1.56
C THR A 33 3.81 2.61 -0.77
N ILE A 34 3.53 3.11 0.45
CA ILE A 34 2.38 2.70 1.26
C ILE A 34 1.16 3.40 0.66
N SER A 35 0.67 2.71 -0.37
CA SER A 35 -0.56 2.86 -1.12
C SER A 35 -0.80 4.23 -1.75
N GLN A 36 -0.56 4.28 -3.07
CA GLN A 36 -1.00 5.33 -3.97
C GLN A 36 -2.54 5.44 -4.06
N LEU A 37 -3.32 4.58 -3.41
CA LEU A 37 -4.77 4.63 -3.45
C LEU A 37 -5.32 5.51 -2.33
N ASN A 38 -6.44 6.19 -2.58
CA ASN A 38 -6.98 7.17 -1.64
C ASN A 38 -7.61 6.48 -0.41
N HIS A 39 -7.06 6.77 0.78
CA HIS A 39 -7.52 6.20 2.06
C HIS A 39 -8.93 6.65 2.47
N ASP A 40 -9.28 7.91 2.23
CA ASP A 40 -10.61 8.44 2.56
C ASP A 40 -11.71 7.77 1.71
N THR A 41 -11.46 7.59 0.42
CA THR A 41 -12.32 6.84 -0.49
C THR A 41 -12.40 5.37 -0.05
N PHE A 42 -11.28 4.77 0.35
CA PHE A 42 -11.30 3.40 0.86
C PHE A 42 -12.22 3.27 2.08
N LYS A 43 -12.03 4.12 3.09
CA LYS A 43 -12.83 4.13 4.31
C LYS A 43 -14.32 4.34 4.03
N ALA A 44 -14.65 5.27 3.14
CA ALA A 44 -16.04 5.66 2.89
C ALA A 44 -16.79 4.70 1.96
N ALA A 45 -16.10 4.10 0.97
CA ALA A 45 -16.75 3.36 -0.10
C ALA A 45 -16.32 1.89 -0.19
N ILE A 46 -15.06 1.56 0.12
CA ILE A 46 -14.51 0.22 -0.12
C ILE A 46 -14.60 -0.67 1.11
N GLN A 47 -14.27 -0.15 2.29
CA GLN A 47 -14.39 -0.89 3.55
C GLN A 47 -15.80 -1.47 3.74
N PRO A 48 -16.90 -0.71 3.54
CA PRO A 48 -18.25 -1.26 3.67
C PRO A 48 -18.54 -2.40 2.69
N ILE A 49 -17.97 -2.37 1.47
CA ILE A 49 -18.13 -3.45 0.50
C ILE A 49 -17.44 -4.73 1.02
N LEU A 50 -16.21 -4.61 1.49
CA LEU A 50 -15.44 -5.76 2.00
C LEU A 50 -16.13 -6.42 3.18
N ASP A 51 -16.71 -5.61 4.06
CA ASP A 51 -17.50 -6.07 5.20
C ASP A 51 -18.81 -6.74 4.75
N ASN A 52 -19.59 -6.07 3.90
CA ASN A 52 -20.91 -6.55 3.46
C ASN A 52 -20.83 -7.82 2.59
N ARG A 53 -19.73 -7.99 1.84
CA ARG A 53 -19.46 -9.20 1.05
C ARG A 53 -18.84 -10.32 1.89
N GLY A 54 -18.57 -10.07 3.18
CA GLY A 54 -18.08 -11.07 4.12
C GLY A 54 -16.61 -11.43 3.94
N CYS A 55 -15.80 -10.58 3.31
CA CYS A 55 -14.38 -10.86 3.06
C CYS A 55 -13.61 -11.12 4.38
N SER A 56 -13.95 -10.35 5.42
CA SER A 56 -13.34 -10.40 6.76
C SER A 56 -13.93 -11.48 7.67
N GLN A 57 -14.91 -12.27 7.22
CA GLN A 57 -15.55 -13.29 8.06
C GLN A 57 -14.55 -14.37 8.51
N ALA A 58 -14.82 -14.93 9.70
CA ALA A 58 -14.02 -16.00 10.29
C ALA A 58 -13.89 -17.18 9.30
N GLY A 59 -12.65 -17.55 8.99
CA GLY A 59 -12.33 -18.57 7.99
C GLY A 59 -11.81 -18.05 6.65
N CYS A 60 -11.80 -16.73 6.42
CA CYS A 60 -11.33 -16.13 5.17
C CYS A 60 -10.17 -15.12 5.40
N HIS A 61 -10.42 -13.81 5.27
CA HIS A 61 -9.40 -12.77 5.29
C HIS A 61 -9.35 -11.98 6.61
N TYR A 62 -9.75 -12.58 7.73
CA TYR A 62 -9.71 -11.86 9.00
C TYR A 62 -8.27 -11.62 9.47
N ARG A 63 -8.06 -10.48 10.10
CA ARG A 63 -6.86 -10.16 10.90
C ARG A 63 -7.23 -10.22 12.37
N ASP A 64 -6.43 -10.91 13.17
CA ASP A 64 -6.66 -10.94 14.62
C ASP A 64 -6.27 -9.59 15.25
N LYS A 65 -7.12 -9.08 16.14
CA LYS A 65 -6.92 -7.78 16.82
C LYS A 65 -5.91 -7.83 17.97
N ASN A 66 -5.61 -9.02 18.46
CA ASN A 66 -4.73 -9.27 19.61
C ASN A 66 -3.39 -9.90 19.19
N ASP A 67 -3.31 -10.50 17.99
CA ASP A 67 -2.10 -11.10 17.46
C ASP A 67 -1.86 -10.69 15.98
N PRO A 68 -0.89 -9.82 15.69
CA PRO A 68 -0.63 -9.36 14.31
C PRO A 68 -0.10 -10.46 13.38
N ASN A 69 0.35 -11.60 13.92
CA ASN A 69 0.79 -12.76 13.14
C ASN A 69 -0.34 -13.76 12.89
N ALA A 70 -1.45 -13.65 13.63
CA ALA A 70 -2.63 -14.47 13.44
C ALA A 70 -3.60 -13.84 12.45
N GLY A 71 -4.20 -14.70 11.63
CA GLY A 71 -5.21 -14.30 10.65
C GLY A 71 -5.77 -15.51 9.92
N GLY A 72 -6.78 -15.26 9.12
CA GLY A 72 -7.46 -16.31 8.36
C GLY A 72 -6.61 -16.93 7.24
N PRO A 73 -7.06 -18.06 6.69
CA PRO A 73 -6.36 -18.80 5.64
C PRO A 73 -6.42 -18.12 4.26
N GLY A 74 -7.07 -16.96 4.13
CA GLY A 74 -7.19 -16.19 2.88
C GLY A 74 -5.88 -15.61 2.31
N GLY A 75 -4.72 -16.01 2.84
CA GLY A 75 -3.41 -15.59 2.33
C GLY A 75 -2.97 -14.21 2.82
N SER A 76 -2.36 -13.43 1.94
CA SER A 76 -1.76 -12.13 2.27
C SER A 76 -2.78 -11.00 2.40
N PHE A 77 -3.97 -11.14 1.81
CA PHE A 77 -5.07 -10.20 2.04
C PHE A 77 -5.68 -10.47 3.42
N ARG A 78 -5.51 -9.52 4.35
CA ARG A 78 -5.95 -9.63 5.75
C ARG A 78 -6.45 -8.29 6.27
N ILE A 79 -7.72 -8.28 6.64
CA ILE A 79 -8.46 -7.10 7.06
C ILE A 79 -9.17 -7.36 8.40
N PHE A 80 -9.26 -6.33 9.22
CA PHE A 80 -10.15 -6.29 10.37
C PHE A 80 -11.60 -6.19 9.88
N GLU A 81 -12.50 -6.93 10.50
CA GLU A 81 -13.94 -6.74 10.32
C GLU A 81 -14.36 -5.44 11.00
N CYS A 82 -15.02 -4.55 10.25
CA CYS A 82 -15.54 -3.28 10.79
C CYS A 82 -17.08 -3.29 10.94
N THR A 83 -17.72 -4.44 10.67
CA THR A 83 -19.15 -4.64 10.89
C THR A 83 -19.43 -4.80 12.40
N GLY A 84 -20.44 -4.12 12.92
CA GLY A 84 -20.89 -4.25 14.32
C GLY A 84 -19.99 -3.60 15.38
N ASN A 85 -18.67 -3.55 15.16
CA ASN A 85 -17.71 -2.77 15.94
C ASN A 85 -16.94 -1.85 14.99
N SER A 86 -17.03 -0.54 15.18
CA SER A 86 -16.30 0.41 14.36
C SER A 86 -14.79 0.18 14.51
N CYS A 87 -14.11 -0.06 13.38
CA CYS A 87 -12.65 -0.11 13.34
C CYS A 87 -12.05 1.21 13.82
N THR A 88 -10.90 1.13 14.50
CA THR A 88 -10.08 2.31 14.82
C THR A 88 -9.48 2.89 13.53
N PRO A 89 -9.00 4.15 13.55
CA PRO A 89 -8.29 4.73 12.41
C PRO A 89 -7.12 3.86 11.92
N ASP A 90 -6.32 3.31 12.84
CA ASP A 90 -5.19 2.45 12.50
C ASP A 90 -5.63 1.13 11.86
N GLN A 91 -6.75 0.56 12.31
CA GLN A 91 -7.32 -0.63 11.68
C GLN A 91 -7.82 -0.36 10.26
N LEU A 92 -8.44 0.80 10.04
CA LEU A 92 -8.85 1.22 8.69
C LEU A 92 -7.66 1.49 7.78
N LEU A 93 -6.57 2.03 8.30
CA LEU A 93 -5.32 2.20 7.55
C LEU A 93 -4.69 0.84 7.20
N ALA A 94 -4.62 -0.09 8.15
CA ALA A 94 -4.12 -1.43 7.90
C ALA A 94 -4.97 -2.19 6.87
N ASN A 95 -6.30 -2.02 6.90
CA ASN A 95 -7.20 -2.62 5.91
C ASN A 95 -6.96 -2.05 4.52
N HIS A 96 -6.79 -0.73 4.44
CA HIS A 96 -6.44 -0.04 3.20
C HIS A 96 -5.15 -0.55 2.60
N ASP A 97 -4.08 -0.61 3.38
CA ASP A 97 -2.77 -1.04 2.89
C ASP A 97 -2.81 -2.51 2.42
N SER A 98 -3.58 -3.35 3.12
CA SER A 98 -3.78 -4.74 2.71
C SER A 98 -4.55 -4.84 1.38
N ALA A 99 -5.60 -4.05 1.20
CA ALA A 99 -6.37 -4.01 -0.05
C ALA A 99 -5.54 -3.43 -1.21
N ALA A 100 -4.79 -2.37 -0.96
CA ALA A 100 -3.91 -1.74 -1.94
C ALA A 100 -2.79 -2.69 -2.39
N GLY A 101 -2.24 -3.51 -1.48
CA GLY A 101 -1.27 -4.55 -1.83
C GLY A 101 -1.83 -5.63 -2.77
N MET A 102 -3.15 -5.73 -2.92
CA MET A 102 -3.81 -6.63 -3.87
C MET A 102 -4.19 -5.96 -5.20
N ALA A 103 -3.95 -4.65 -5.31
CA ALA A 103 -4.25 -3.85 -6.48
C ALA A 103 -3.10 -3.87 -7.50
N ASN A 104 -3.44 -3.89 -8.78
CA ASN A 104 -2.52 -3.66 -9.88
C ASN A 104 -2.88 -2.32 -10.54
N ILE A 105 -2.18 -1.26 -10.18
CA ILE A 105 -2.48 0.10 -10.67
C ILE A 105 -2.19 0.22 -12.18
N ALA A 106 -1.21 -0.51 -12.70
CA ALA A 106 -0.89 -0.50 -14.14
C ALA A 106 -1.97 -1.20 -14.99
N ASN A 107 -2.70 -2.16 -14.42
CA ASN A 107 -3.84 -2.80 -15.05
C ASN A 107 -4.93 -3.11 -14.00
N PRO A 108 -5.77 -2.12 -13.64
CA PRO A 108 -6.71 -2.20 -12.52
C PRO A 108 -7.62 -3.42 -12.55
N ALA A 109 -8.17 -3.77 -13.72
CA ALA A 109 -9.07 -4.92 -13.87
C ALA A 109 -8.39 -6.29 -13.60
N SER A 110 -7.05 -6.36 -13.67
CA SER A 110 -6.28 -7.58 -13.37
C SER A 110 -5.93 -7.75 -11.88
N SER A 111 -6.32 -6.79 -11.03
CA SER A 111 -6.06 -6.82 -9.59
C SER A 111 -6.59 -8.09 -8.94
N LYS A 112 -5.83 -8.67 -8.00
CA LYS A 112 -6.30 -9.86 -7.25
C LYS A 112 -7.50 -9.53 -6.37
N LEU A 113 -7.59 -8.29 -5.90
CA LEU A 113 -8.76 -7.78 -5.17
C LEU A 113 -10.07 -7.87 -5.97
N LEU A 114 -9.98 -7.86 -7.31
CA LEU A 114 -11.13 -7.96 -8.21
C LEU A 114 -11.29 -9.37 -8.78
N THR A 115 -10.21 -9.98 -9.26
CA THR A 115 -10.26 -11.23 -10.03
C THR A 115 -10.50 -12.47 -9.18
N LYS A 116 -10.04 -12.50 -7.91
CA LYS A 116 -10.34 -13.62 -7.01
C LYS A 116 -11.84 -13.72 -6.69
N PRO A 117 -12.51 -12.67 -6.20
CA PRO A 117 -13.94 -12.76 -5.92
C PRO A 117 -14.84 -12.77 -7.16
N LEU A 118 -14.33 -12.55 -8.37
CA LEU A 118 -15.12 -12.55 -9.61
C LEU A 118 -15.34 -13.97 -10.14
N ALA A 119 -16.52 -14.24 -10.67
CA ALA A 119 -16.85 -15.50 -11.32
C ALA A 119 -15.94 -15.78 -12.53
N GLU A 120 -15.50 -17.04 -12.67
CA GLU A 120 -14.63 -17.46 -13.78
C GLU A 120 -15.21 -17.14 -15.17
N PRO A 121 -16.52 -17.34 -15.45
CA PRO A 121 -17.12 -16.94 -16.73
C PRO A 121 -17.08 -15.45 -17.02
N ALA A 122 -16.92 -14.60 -16.00
CA ALA A 122 -16.77 -13.15 -16.12
C ALA A 122 -15.30 -12.70 -16.20
N GLY A 123 -14.34 -13.63 -16.25
CA GLY A 123 -12.91 -13.35 -16.30
C GLY A 123 -12.21 -13.38 -14.94
N GLY A 124 -12.89 -13.88 -13.90
CA GLY A 124 -12.28 -14.14 -12.61
C GLY A 124 -11.39 -15.39 -12.58
N ILE A 125 -10.88 -15.71 -11.40
CA ILE A 125 -10.03 -16.87 -11.16
C ILE A 125 -10.45 -17.59 -9.88
N GLN A 126 -10.19 -18.89 -9.81
CA GLN A 126 -10.56 -19.71 -8.66
C GLN A 126 -10.24 -19.05 -7.30
N HIS A 127 -11.27 -18.97 -6.47
CA HIS A 127 -11.25 -18.42 -5.13
C HIS A 127 -11.94 -19.37 -4.16
N LEU A 128 -11.25 -19.70 -3.07
CA LEU A 128 -11.71 -20.71 -2.12
C LEU A 128 -13.06 -20.32 -1.49
N GLY A 129 -13.29 -19.02 -1.27
CA GLY A 129 -14.55 -18.49 -0.75
C GLY A 129 -15.70 -18.44 -1.77
N GLY A 130 -15.47 -18.89 -3.01
CA GLY A 130 -16.41 -18.79 -4.11
C GLY A 130 -16.49 -17.39 -4.74
N ASP A 131 -17.46 -17.25 -5.63
CA ASP A 131 -17.69 -16.03 -6.40
C ASP A 131 -18.52 -15.05 -5.57
N LEU A 132 -17.96 -13.89 -5.25
CA LEU A 132 -18.67 -12.78 -4.62
C LEU A 132 -19.21 -11.81 -5.66
N PHE A 133 -18.58 -11.69 -6.83
CA PHE A 133 -19.05 -10.90 -7.96
C PHE A 133 -19.39 -11.84 -9.12
N LEU A 134 -20.63 -11.77 -9.62
CA LEU A 134 -21.06 -12.63 -10.75
C LEU A 134 -20.69 -12.03 -12.12
N SER A 135 -20.39 -10.73 -12.17
CA SER A 135 -20.00 -10.03 -13.39
C SER A 135 -19.20 -8.78 -13.08
N THR A 136 -18.50 -8.24 -14.09
CA THR A 136 -17.83 -6.94 -14.01
C THR A 136 -18.79 -5.75 -13.97
N GLY A 137 -20.10 -5.97 -14.18
CA GLY A 137 -21.17 -4.98 -14.02
C GLY A 137 -21.76 -4.94 -12.60
N ASP A 138 -21.26 -5.76 -11.67
CA ASP A 138 -21.62 -5.65 -10.25
C ASP A 138 -21.20 -4.27 -9.71
N THR A 139 -22.09 -3.59 -8.99
CA THR A 139 -21.86 -2.22 -8.51
C THR A 139 -20.68 -2.14 -7.54
N ASP A 140 -20.49 -3.17 -6.71
CA ASP A 140 -19.40 -3.20 -5.74
C ASP A 140 -18.07 -3.52 -6.42
N TYR A 141 -18.09 -4.40 -7.43
CA TYR A 141 -16.94 -4.62 -8.30
C TYR A 141 -16.50 -3.30 -8.97
N MET A 142 -17.45 -2.56 -9.55
CA MET A 142 -17.16 -1.29 -10.23
C MET A 142 -16.65 -0.22 -9.26
N ALA A 143 -17.16 -0.18 -8.02
CA ALA A 143 -16.67 0.75 -7.00
C ALA A 143 -15.20 0.48 -6.65
N ILE A 144 -14.83 -0.79 -6.43
CA ILE A 144 -13.44 -1.19 -6.16
C ILE A 144 -12.56 -0.89 -7.38
N LEU A 145 -13.02 -1.21 -8.58
CA LEU A 145 -12.29 -0.92 -9.82
C LEU A 145 -12.04 0.59 -9.98
N SER A 146 -13.06 1.41 -9.76
CA SER A 146 -12.96 2.88 -9.85
C SER A 146 -11.97 3.45 -8.83
N TRP A 147 -11.94 2.89 -7.63
CA TRP A 147 -10.97 3.26 -6.60
C TRP A 147 -9.53 2.95 -7.04
N ILE A 148 -9.28 1.76 -7.61
CA ILE A 148 -7.95 1.37 -8.11
C ILE A 148 -7.54 2.22 -9.33
N GLN A 149 -8.49 2.63 -10.18
CA GLN A 149 -8.25 3.47 -11.36
C GLN A 149 -7.94 4.94 -11.03
N SER A 150 -8.16 5.35 -9.78
CA SER A 150 -7.99 6.74 -9.33
C SER A 150 -6.91 6.83 -8.24
N PRO A 151 -5.64 6.49 -8.54
CA PRO A 151 -4.55 6.71 -7.60
C PRO A 151 -4.35 8.22 -7.34
N LEU A 152 -3.75 8.54 -6.20
CA LEU A 152 -3.42 9.88 -5.72
C LEU A 152 -2.45 10.62 -6.65
#